data_AF-A0A842UUM6-F1
#
_entry.id   AF-A0A842UUM6-F1
#
_cell.length_a   1.000
_cell.length_b   1.000
_cell.length_c   1.000
_cell.angle_alpha   90.00
_cell.angle_beta   90.00
_cell.angle_gamma   90.00
#
_symmetry.space_group_name_H-M   'P 1'
#
loop_
_entity.id
_entity.type
_entity.pdbx_description
1 polymer ?
#
loop_
_entity_poly.entity_id
_entity_poly.type
_entity_poly.pdbx_seq_one_letter_code
_entity_poly.pdbx_strand_id
1 'polypeptide(L)'
;MGKQIINNDMIAYMLIVLIGFSLTSIYHEIQHKRQLAAESITGIAQGTVSATILPPPVPPVIRLDIALNPDNQSSDLNWTDFSADHYLVYYSSNISLILNLDPDNVPGDVTVVNASTATNWTDTNARDEPHRYYRITAVKSGMKNLSYDSVGTCYLDLVKGFNLIGLCMNASYSAESFMQGISHEIYLPSLTKLERPNEFTESWISKTLGYGVDYDIEEGEGYLLSLDHTTNYTIVGDVFYGPHTLQLAKGYNLVSIDGHKAFTAESFLQNISSTIYLPSLTKLERPNEFTESWISKTLGYGVDYPLFIGEGYLLSLDHYYNYTLE
;
A
#
# COMPACT_ATOMS: atom_id res chain seq x y z
N MET A 1 -12.59 -80.29 12.70
CA MET A 1 -12.52 -78.82 12.61
C MET A 1 -12.13 -78.46 11.18
N GLY A 2 -13.09 -78.11 10.32
CA GLY A 2 -12.80 -77.67 8.94
C GLY A 2 -12.62 -76.16 8.91
N LYS A 3 -11.42 -75.69 8.53
CA LYS A 3 -11.16 -74.26 8.28
C LYS A 3 -11.84 -73.87 6.97
N GLN A 4 -12.83 -72.99 7.04
CA GLN A 4 -13.47 -72.39 5.88
C GLN A 4 -12.50 -71.36 5.29
N ILE A 5 -11.91 -71.69 4.14
CA ILE A 5 -11.03 -70.78 3.39
C ILE A 5 -11.96 -69.86 2.59
N ILE A 6 -12.11 -68.62 3.05
CA ILE A 6 -12.77 -67.58 2.24
C ILE A 6 -11.76 -67.20 1.16
N ASN A 7 -12.09 -67.51 -0.10
CA ASN A 7 -11.25 -67.19 -1.24
C ASN A 7 -11.22 -65.66 -1.43
N ASN A 8 -10.02 -65.07 -1.43
CA ASN A 8 -9.81 -63.62 -1.59
C ASN A 8 -10.43 -63.10 -2.90
N ASP A 9 -10.56 -63.95 -3.93
CA ASP A 9 -11.24 -63.60 -5.18
C ASP A 9 -12.73 -63.30 -4.97
N MET A 10 -13.37 -63.97 -4.01
CA MET A 10 -14.80 -63.77 -3.73
C MET A 10 -15.05 -62.43 -3.02
N ILE A 11 -14.10 -61.98 -2.19
CA ILE A 11 -14.15 -60.68 -1.52
C ILE A 11 -13.94 -59.56 -2.55
N ALA A 12 -13.01 -59.73 -3.49
CA ALA A 12 -12.78 -58.78 -4.58
C ALA A 12 -14.02 -58.62 -5.47
N TYR A 13 -14.68 -59.73 -5.83
CA TYR A 13 -15.92 -59.70 -6.60
C TYR A 13 -17.07 -58.98 -5.86
N MET A 14 -17.24 -59.20 -4.56
CA MET A 14 -18.25 -58.49 -3.77
C MET A 14 -17.99 -56.98 -3.71
N LEU A 15 -16.73 -56.56 -3.61
CA LEU A 15 -16.33 -55.15 -3.60
C LEU A 15 -16.63 -54.45 -4.93
N ILE A 16 -16.33 -55.09 -6.06
CA ILE A 16 -16.62 -54.55 -7.40
C ILE A 16 -18.13 -54.38 -7.60
N VAL A 17 -18.93 -55.36 -7.15
CA VAL A 17 -20.40 -55.30 -7.25
C VAL A 17 -20.96 -54.16 -6.38
N LEU A 18 -20.44 -53.98 -5.16
CA LEU A 18 -20.88 -52.89 -4.27
C LEU A 18 -20.55 -51.50 -4.84
N ILE A 19 -19.37 -51.32 -5.46
CA ILE A 19 -18.99 -50.07 -6.12
C ILE A 19 -19.86 -49.82 -7.36
N GLY A 20 -20.21 -50.87 -8.11
CA GLY A 20 -21.13 -50.77 -9.24
C GLY A 20 -22.50 -50.22 -8.83
N PHE A 21 -23.09 -50.76 -7.76
CA PHE A 21 -24.39 -50.31 -7.26
C PHE A 21 -24.39 -48.85 -6.76
N SER A 22 -23.32 -48.42 -6.08
CA SER A 22 -23.24 -47.04 -5.57
C SER A 22 -23.14 -46.01 -6.69
N LEU A 23 -22.39 -46.31 -7.76
CA LEU A 23 -22.25 -45.43 -8.92
C LEU A 23 -23.55 -45.31 -9.73
N THR A 24 -24.31 -46.40 -9.90
CA THR A 24 -25.63 -46.34 -10.56
C THR A 24 -26.65 -45.52 -9.78
N SER A 25 -26.61 -45.57 -8.44
CA SER A 25 -27.49 -44.77 -7.58
C SER A 25 -27.21 -43.27 -7.73
N ILE A 26 -25.92 -42.88 -7.68
CA ILE A 26 -25.48 -41.49 -7.85
C ILE A 26 -25.86 -40.98 -9.25
N TYR A 27 -25.69 -41.80 -10.29
CA TYR A 27 -26.07 -41.43 -11.65
C TYR A 27 -27.58 -41.16 -11.77
N HIS A 28 -28.43 -42.00 -11.19
CA HIS A 28 -29.88 -41.79 -11.21
C HIS A 28 -30.32 -40.53 -10.47
N GLU A 29 -29.70 -40.22 -9.33
CA GLU A 29 -30.01 -39.01 -8.56
C GLU A 29 -29.64 -37.73 -9.34
N ILE A 30 -28.51 -37.74 -10.05
CA ILE A 30 -28.08 -36.62 -10.89
C ILE A 30 -29.05 -36.42 -12.07
N GLN A 31 -29.50 -37.49 -12.72
CA GLN A 31 -30.48 -37.38 -13.81
C GLN A 31 -31.84 -36.86 -13.33
N HIS A 32 -32.31 -37.33 -12.17
CA HIS A 32 -33.58 -36.86 -11.59
C HIS A 32 -33.52 -35.36 -11.24
N LYS A 33 -32.41 -34.87 -10.66
CA LYS A 33 -32.21 -33.44 -10.36
C LYS A 33 -32.14 -32.58 -11.64
N ARG A 34 -31.56 -33.10 -12.72
CA ARG A 34 -31.56 -32.42 -14.04
C ARG A 34 -32.95 -32.35 -14.66
N GLN A 35 -33.77 -33.38 -14.48
CA GLN A 35 -35.13 -33.41 -15.00
C GLN A 35 -36.04 -32.41 -14.26
N LEU A 36 -35.91 -32.30 -12.94
CA LEU A 36 -36.62 -31.28 -12.14
C LEU A 36 -36.18 -29.84 -12.46
N ALA A 37 -34.93 -29.63 -12.88
CA ALA A 37 -34.45 -28.31 -13.32
C ALA A 37 -34.94 -27.93 -14.73
N ALA A 38 -35.36 -28.92 -15.54
CA ALA A 38 -35.86 -28.72 -16.90
C ALA A 38 -37.38 -28.50 -16.97
N GLU A 39 -38.12 -28.77 -15.89
CA GLU A 39 -39.55 -28.44 -15.78
C GLU A 39 -39.74 -26.96 -15.35
N SER A 40 -39.20 -26.04 -16.16
CA SER A 40 -39.57 -24.63 -16.11
C SER A 40 -40.87 -24.42 -16.89
N ILE A 41 -41.94 -24.07 -16.17
CA ILE A 41 -43.15 -23.34 -16.58
C ILE A 41 -43.31 -23.14 -18.10
N THR A 42 -44.03 -24.05 -18.78
CA THR A 42 -44.55 -23.80 -20.13
C THR A 42 -45.97 -23.24 -20.04
N GLY A 43 -46.08 -21.94 -19.82
CA GLY A 43 -47.29 -21.17 -20.14
C GLY A 43 -47.07 -20.42 -21.46
N ILE A 44 -47.80 -20.79 -22.51
CA ILE A 44 -47.73 -20.10 -23.81
C ILE A 44 -48.50 -18.78 -23.68
N ALA A 45 -47.78 -17.70 -23.38
CA ALA A 45 -48.22 -16.34 -23.68
C ALA A 45 -47.59 -15.93 -25.01
N GLN A 46 -48.39 -15.76 -26.06
CA GLN A 46 -47.92 -15.17 -27.31
C GLN A 46 -47.74 -13.66 -27.10
N GLY A 47 -46.52 -13.29 -26.72
CA GLY A 47 -46.03 -11.92 -26.67
C GLY A 47 -44.51 -11.98 -26.59
N THR A 48 -43.82 -11.21 -27.43
CA THR A 48 -42.36 -11.11 -27.38
C THR A 48 -41.95 -10.40 -26.09
N VAL A 49 -41.63 -11.16 -25.05
CA VAL A 49 -41.06 -10.59 -23.82
C VAL A 49 -39.56 -10.38 -24.06
N SER A 50 -39.19 -9.14 -24.39
CA SER A 50 -37.78 -8.73 -24.35
C SER A 50 -37.41 -8.49 -22.89
N ALA A 51 -36.83 -9.49 -22.24
CA ALA A 51 -36.21 -9.32 -20.93
C ALA A 51 -34.85 -8.64 -21.14
N THR A 52 -34.81 -7.32 -21.02
CA THR A 52 -33.54 -6.61 -20.87
C THR A 52 -33.01 -6.94 -19.48
N ILE A 53 -32.03 -7.85 -19.41
CA ILE A 53 -31.23 -8.03 -18.20
C ILE A 53 -30.43 -6.73 -18.07
N LEU A 54 -30.88 -5.83 -17.20
CA LEU A 54 -30.09 -4.66 -16.84
C LEU A 54 -28.79 -5.19 -16.22
N PRO A 55 -27.61 -4.69 -16.62
CA PRO A 55 -26.39 -5.01 -15.92
C PRO A 55 -26.61 -4.68 -14.43
N PRO A 56 -26.02 -5.48 -13.51
CA PRO A 56 -26.10 -5.16 -12.10
C PRO A 56 -25.69 -3.69 -11.91
N PRO A 57 -26.43 -2.91 -11.11
CA PRO A 57 -26.10 -1.51 -10.89
C PRO A 57 -24.65 -1.43 -10.43
N VAL A 58 -23.84 -0.66 -11.16
CA VAL A 58 -22.45 -0.39 -10.76
C VAL A 58 -22.53 0.20 -9.35
N PRO A 59 -21.88 -0.39 -8.34
CA PRO A 59 -21.86 0.18 -7.01
C PRO A 59 -21.33 1.60 -7.12
N PRO A 60 -22.06 2.62 -6.62
CA PRO A 60 -21.52 3.96 -6.68
C PRO A 60 -20.17 4.04 -5.94
N VAL A 61 -19.30 4.92 -6.39
CA VAL A 61 -17.93 5.05 -5.90
C VAL A 61 -17.96 5.86 -4.61
N ILE A 62 -17.42 5.29 -3.53
CA ILE A 62 -17.15 6.03 -2.30
C ILE A 62 -15.83 6.75 -2.49
N ARG A 63 -15.84 8.08 -2.48
CA ARG A 63 -14.61 8.88 -2.40
C ARG A 63 -14.25 9.14 -0.95
N LEU A 64 -12.97 8.99 -0.64
CA LEU A 64 -12.41 9.16 0.69
C LEU A 64 -11.30 10.20 0.63
N ASP A 65 -11.41 11.21 1.48
CA ASP A 65 -10.42 12.27 1.63
C ASP A 65 -9.89 12.28 3.06
N ILE A 66 -8.65 12.74 3.23
CA ILE A 66 -8.00 12.94 4.54
C ILE A 66 -7.47 14.36 4.66
N ALA A 67 -7.61 14.94 5.85
CA ALA A 67 -7.00 16.22 6.21
C ALA A 67 -6.29 16.11 7.57
N LEU A 68 -5.15 16.75 7.69
CA LEU A 68 -4.43 16.89 8.95
C LEU A 68 -5.05 18.01 9.77
N ASN A 69 -5.31 17.76 11.05
CA ASN A 69 -5.86 18.77 11.93
C ASN A 69 -4.79 19.78 12.41
N PRO A 70 -5.21 20.97 12.89
CA PRO A 70 -4.26 22.00 13.36
C PRO A 70 -3.36 21.58 14.53
N ASP A 71 -3.70 20.48 15.21
CA ASP A 71 -2.87 19.90 16.28
C ASP A 71 -1.66 19.11 15.74
N ASN A 72 -1.59 18.85 14.43
CA ASN A 72 -0.57 18.03 13.77
C ASN A 72 -0.43 16.62 14.43
N GLN A 73 -1.54 16.10 14.96
CA GLN A 73 -1.61 14.79 15.62
C GLN A 73 -2.82 13.98 15.19
N SER A 74 -3.94 14.64 14.95
CA SER A 74 -5.18 14.00 14.52
C SER A 74 -5.43 14.22 13.04
N SER A 75 -6.22 13.33 12.44
CA SER A 75 -6.60 13.43 11.03
C SER A 75 -8.09 13.22 10.86
N ASP A 76 -8.70 14.11 10.07
CA ASP A 76 -10.11 14.06 9.72
C ASP A 76 -10.28 13.31 8.40
N LEU A 77 -11.01 12.20 8.47
CA LEU A 77 -11.44 11.45 7.30
C LEU A 77 -12.83 11.91 6.91
N ASN A 78 -13.03 12.18 5.62
CA ASN A 78 -14.32 12.57 5.06
C ASN A 78 -14.62 11.70 3.85
N TRP A 79 -15.88 11.31 3.66
CA TRP A 79 -16.28 10.53 2.50
C TRP A 79 -17.64 10.93 1.96
N THR A 80 -17.88 10.56 0.70
CA THR A 80 -19.16 10.83 0.03
C THR A 80 -20.31 10.05 0.66
N ASP A 81 -21.43 10.73 0.93
CA ASP A 81 -22.65 10.08 1.42
C ASP A 81 -23.25 9.13 0.37
N PHE A 82 -23.63 7.95 0.84
CA PHE A 82 -24.16 6.83 0.07
C PHE A 82 -25.58 6.41 0.51
N SER A 83 -26.20 7.12 1.46
CA SER A 83 -27.43 6.67 2.11
C SER A 83 -27.31 5.21 2.59
N ALA A 84 -26.19 4.91 3.25
CA ALA A 84 -25.90 3.64 3.88
C ALA A 84 -26.62 3.54 5.24
N ASP A 85 -26.79 2.31 5.74
CA ASP A 85 -27.29 2.10 7.11
C ASP A 85 -26.23 2.52 8.14
N HIS A 86 -24.96 2.25 7.83
CA HIS A 86 -23.79 2.76 8.55
C HIS A 86 -22.52 2.65 7.69
N TYR A 87 -21.43 3.23 8.20
CA TYR A 87 -20.09 3.13 7.64
C TYR A 87 -19.12 2.45 8.62
N LEU A 88 -18.18 1.71 8.05
CA LEU A 88 -17.07 1.10 8.77
C LEU A 88 -15.76 1.73 8.29
N VAL A 89 -14.97 2.25 9.21
CA VAL A 89 -13.61 2.72 8.97
C VAL A 89 -12.65 1.58 9.29
N TYR A 90 -11.73 1.30 8.38
CA TYR A 90 -10.66 0.33 8.56
C TYR A 90 -9.35 1.07 8.57
N TYR A 91 -8.47 0.76 9.52
CA TYR A 91 -7.11 1.29 9.51
C TYR A 91 -6.07 0.31 10.01
N SER A 92 -4.84 0.48 9.52
CA SER A 92 -3.66 -0.29 9.92
C SER A 92 -2.39 0.49 9.58
N SER A 93 -1.28 0.17 10.23
CA SER A 93 0.06 0.61 9.81
C SER A 93 0.66 -0.27 8.70
N ASN A 94 -0.06 -1.31 8.27
CA ASN A 94 0.33 -2.18 7.17
C ASN A 94 -0.48 -1.86 5.90
N ILE A 95 0.16 -1.17 4.95
CA ILE A 95 -0.43 -0.77 3.67
C ILE A 95 -0.99 -1.96 2.89
N SER A 96 -0.25 -3.07 2.84
CA SER A 96 -0.64 -4.28 2.12
C SER A 96 -1.94 -4.89 2.64
N LEU A 97 -2.25 -4.78 3.94
CA LEU A 97 -3.52 -5.23 4.50
C LEU A 97 -4.69 -4.32 4.11
N ILE A 98 -4.45 -3.01 3.98
CA ILE A 98 -5.48 -2.03 3.62
C ILE A 98 -5.77 -2.08 2.11
N LEU A 99 -4.74 -2.19 1.26
CA LEU A 99 -4.92 -2.28 -0.19
C LEU A 99 -5.64 -3.56 -0.62
N ASN A 100 -5.38 -4.68 0.07
CA ASN A 100 -5.99 -5.99 -0.19
C ASN A 100 -7.15 -6.32 0.75
N LEU A 101 -7.73 -5.32 1.40
CA LEU A 101 -8.77 -5.53 2.40
C LEU A 101 -10.01 -6.20 1.80
N ASP A 102 -10.40 -7.33 2.38
CA ASP A 102 -11.71 -7.96 2.19
C ASP A 102 -12.60 -7.60 3.39
N PRO A 103 -13.68 -6.81 3.22
CA PRO A 103 -14.52 -6.40 4.33
C PRO A 103 -15.31 -7.58 4.96
N ASP A 104 -15.37 -8.74 4.30
CA ASP A 104 -15.97 -9.96 4.85
C ASP A 104 -14.96 -10.86 5.59
N ASN A 105 -13.66 -10.62 5.42
CA ASN A 105 -12.59 -11.37 6.08
C ASN A 105 -11.47 -10.43 6.54
N VAL A 106 -11.79 -9.58 7.52
CA VAL A 106 -10.87 -8.55 8.03
C VAL A 106 -9.71 -9.20 8.81
N PRO A 107 -8.44 -8.92 8.43
CA PRO A 107 -7.27 -9.41 9.16
C PRO A 107 -7.22 -8.89 10.61
N GLY A 108 -6.64 -9.66 11.53
CA GLY A 108 -6.56 -9.30 12.96
C GLY A 108 -5.78 -8.01 13.26
N ASP A 109 -4.86 -7.63 12.37
CA ASP A 109 -4.02 -6.42 12.50
C ASP A 109 -4.68 -5.18 11.85
N VAL A 110 -5.93 -5.28 11.42
CA VAL A 110 -6.75 -4.17 10.92
C VAL A 110 -7.76 -3.80 11.99
N THR A 111 -7.74 -2.52 12.39
CA THR A 111 -8.75 -2.00 13.32
C THR A 111 -10.00 -1.58 12.57
N VAL A 112 -11.17 -1.91 13.13
CA VAL A 112 -12.48 -1.54 12.56
C VAL A 112 -13.22 -0.63 13.51
N VAL A 113 -13.63 0.54 13.02
CA VAL A 113 -14.44 1.51 13.76
C VAL A 113 -15.81 1.64 13.08
N ASN A 114 -16.88 1.59 13.85
CA ASN A 114 -18.22 1.86 13.36
C ASN A 114 -18.51 3.36 13.45
N ALA A 115 -18.51 4.05 12.31
CA ALA A 115 -18.81 5.48 12.21
C ALA A 115 -20.31 5.78 12.20
N SER A 116 -21.16 4.77 12.41
CA SER A 116 -22.62 4.89 12.34
C SER A 116 -23.01 5.51 11.00
N THR A 117 -23.92 6.47 10.97
CA THR A 117 -24.37 7.17 9.76
C THR A 117 -23.55 8.42 9.42
N ALA A 118 -22.51 8.75 10.18
CA ALA A 118 -21.68 9.92 9.89
C ALA A 118 -20.86 9.69 8.61
N THR A 119 -20.60 10.77 7.87
CA THR A 119 -19.75 10.76 6.66
C THR A 119 -18.37 11.34 6.93
N ASN A 120 -18.00 11.40 8.21
CA ASN A 120 -16.70 11.81 8.68
C ASN A 120 -16.33 11.03 9.94
N TRP A 121 -15.03 10.96 10.20
CA TRP A 121 -14.49 10.44 11.45
C TRP A 121 -13.10 11.02 11.68
N THR A 122 -12.81 11.40 12.92
CA THR A 122 -11.50 11.90 13.32
C THR A 122 -10.72 10.78 13.99
N ASP A 123 -9.55 10.45 13.44
CA ASP A 123 -8.56 9.65 14.13
C ASP A 123 -7.74 10.56 15.05
N THR A 124 -8.06 10.55 16.35
CA THR A 124 -7.32 11.35 17.34
C THR A 124 -5.91 10.83 17.63
N ASN A 125 -5.61 9.62 17.16
CA ASN A 125 -4.39 8.88 17.47
C ASN A 125 -3.59 8.61 16.18
N ALA A 126 -3.84 9.33 15.09
CA ALA A 126 -3.24 9.08 13.78
C ALA A 126 -1.70 9.07 13.82
N ARG A 127 -1.11 9.84 14.75
CA ARG A 127 0.33 9.96 14.98
C ARG A 127 0.95 8.88 15.87
N ASP A 128 0.16 8.05 16.53
CA ASP A 128 0.70 6.97 17.39
C ASP A 128 1.49 5.95 16.57
N GLU A 129 1.24 5.89 15.25
CA GLU A 129 1.98 5.07 14.31
C GLU A 129 2.68 5.96 13.27
N PRO A 130 3.88 5.58 12.79
CA PRO A 130 4.61 6.34 11.78
C PRO A 130 3.88 6.40 10.44
N HIS A 131 3.10 5.35 10.17
CA HIS A 131 2.23 5.27 9.02
C HIS A 131 0.87 4.79 9.47
N ARG A 132 -0.18 5.38 8.92
CA ARG A 132 -1.53 4.86 9.08
C ARG A 132 -2.27 4.97 7.75
N TYR A 133 -2.87 3.87 7.35
CA TYR A 133 -3.58 3.74 6.09
C TYR A 133 -5.04 3.42 6.37
N TYR A 134 -5.95 3.98 5.59
CA TYR A 134 -7.38 3.91 5.84
C TYR A 134 -8.16 3.49 4.60
N ARG A 135 -9.27 2.78 4.85
CA ARG A 135 -10.35 2.56 3.89
C ARG A 135 -11.71 2.66 4.58
N ILE A 136 -12.74 2.96 3.79
CA ILE A 136 -14.13 3.05 4.28
C ILE A 136 -14.98 1.99 3.58
N THR A 137 -15.91 1.37 4.30
CA THR A 137 -17.00 0.59 3.69
C THR A 137 -18.34 1.21 4.03
N ALA A 138 -19.20 1.40 3.02
CA ALA A 138 -20.61 1.66 3.22
C ALA A 138 -21.35 0.32 3.38
N VAL A 139 -22.20 0.22 4.41
CA VAL A 139 -23.02 -0.98 4.66
C VAL A 139 -24.48 -0.65 4.44
N LYS A 140 -25.15 -1.36 3.53
CA LYS A 140 -26.57 -1.18 3.23
C LYS A 140 -27.27 -2.52 3.09
N SER A 141 -28.24 -2.78 3.96
CA SER A 141 -28.97 -4.05 4.04
C SER A 141 -28.04 -5.27 4.13
N GLY A 142 -26.94 -5.12 4.88
CA GLY A 142 -25.91 -6.14 5.06
C GLY A 142 -24.91 -6.27 3.92
N MET A 143 -25.14 -5.62 2.77
CA MET A 143 -24.15 -5.56 1.68
C MET A 143 -23.08 -4.52 2.01
N LYS A 144 -21.82 -4.90 1.81
CA LYS A 144 -20.65 -4.07 2.05
C LYS A 144 -20.09 -3.58 0.71
N ASN A 145 -19.93 -2.27 0.59
CA ASN A 145 -19.28 -1.64 -0.56
C ASN A 145 -18.03 -0.91 -0.06
N LEU A 146 -16.84 -1.46 -0.34
CA LEU A 146 -15.56 -0.88 0.06
C LEU A 146 -15.21 0.31 -0.84
N SER A 147 -14.56 1.32 -0.28
CA SER A 147 -13.99 2.43 -1.05
C SER A 147 -12.92 1.92 -2.00
N TYR A 148 -12.88 2.54 -3.18
CA TYR A 148 -11.70 2.41 -4.04
C TYR A 148 -10.56 3.17 -3.36
N ASP A 149 -10.77 4.47 -3.13
CA ASP A 149 -9.76 5.33 -2.54
C ASP A 149 -9.25 4.79 -1.19
N SER A 150 -7.92 4.89 -1.03
CA SER A 150 -7.19 4.55 0.19
C SER A 150 -6.37 5.78 0.53
N VAL A 151 -6.49 6.27 1.74
CA VAL A 151 -5.79 7.48 2.20
C VAL A 151 -4.91 7.14 3.38
N GLY A 152 -3.96 8.01 3.72
CA GLY A 152 -3.07 7.73 4.82
C GLY A 152 -2.34 8.94 5.39
N THR A 153 -1.65 8.68 6.48
CA THR A 153 -0.70 9.57 7.11
C THR A 153 0.69 8.95 7.08
N CYS A 154 1.70 9.78 6.87
CA CYS A 154 3.10 9.41 6.92
C CYS A 154 3.84 10.46 7.74
N TYR A 155 4.64 9.98 8.68
CA TYR A 155 5.29 10.80 9.66
C TYR A 155 6.81 10.88 9.39
N LEU A 156 7.32 12.11 9.35
CA LEU A 156 8.73 12.41 9.13
C LEU A 156 9.36 12.95 10.42
N ASP A 157 10.33 12.21 10.95
CA ASP A 157 11.25 12.71 11.98
C ASP A 157 12.39 13.49 11.31
N LEU A 158 12.32 14.82 11.37
CA LEU A 158 13.27 15.71 10.70
C LEU A 158 14.26 16.26 11.73
N VAL A 159 15.56 16.06 11.48
CA VAL A 159 16.61 16.52 12.39
C VAL A 159 17.05 17.94 12.06
N LYS A 160 17.62 18.62 13.04
CA LYS A 160 18.36 19.87 12.79
C LYS A 160 19.42 19.67 11.68
N GLY A 161 19.54 20.67 10.82
CA GLY A 161 20.42 20.68 9.66
C GLY A 161 19.72 20.14 8.41
N PHE A 162 20.49 19.47 7.54
CA PHE A 162 19.99 18.93 6.28
C PHE A 162 19.31 17.55 6.40
N ASN A 163 18.14 17.40 5.79
CA ASN A 163 17.36 16.18 5.69
C ASN A 163 17.14 15.85 4.22
N LEU A 164 17.22 14.57 3.87
CA LEU A 164 16.81 14.07 2.56
C LEU A 164 15.39 13.56 2.69
N ILE A 165 14.49 14.10 1.87
CA ILE A 165 13.07 13.75 1.90
C ILE A 165 12.54 13.45 0.50
N GLY A 166 11.50 12.64 0.46
CA GLY A 166 10.61 12.42 -0.68
C GLY A 166 9.17 12.30 -0.17
N LEU A 167 8.21 12.35 -1.09
CA LEU A 167 6.80 12.14 -0.73
C LEU A 167 6.53 10.65 -0.49
N CYS A 168 6.02 10.33 0.69
CA CYS A 168 5.58 8.99 1.11
C CYS A 168 4.06 8.76 0.92
N MET A 169 3.34 9.78 0.43
CA MET A 169 1.94 9.72 0.03
C MET A 169 1.76 10.50 -1.27
N ASN A 170 0.73 10.18 -2.05
CA ASN A 170 0.33 11.01 -3.17
C ASN A 170 -0.39 12.24 -2.65
N ALA A 171 0.36 13.32 -2.50
CA ALA A 171 -0.10 14.60 -2.00
C ALA A 171 0.46 15.72 -2.88
N SER A 172 -0.38 16.71 -3.17
CA SER A 172 0.03 17.89 -3.94
C SER A 172 0.49 18.99 -2.99
N TYR A 173 1.79 19.21 -2.92
CA TYR A 173 2.39 20.34 -2.21
C TYR A 173 3.14 21.23 -3.18
N SER A 174 3.03 22.53 -3.01
CA SER A 174 4.10 23.43 -3.44
C SER A 174 5.19 23.47 -2.37
N ALA A 175 6.42 23.79 -2.75
CA ALA A 175 7.53 23.97 -1.84
C ALA A 175 7.15 24.94 -0.71
N GLU A 176 6.52 26.07 -1.05
CA GLU A 176 6.05 27.04 -0.05
C GLU A 176 5.05 26.43 0.93
N SER A 177 4.01 25.74 0.43
CA SER A 177 2.98 25.13 1.28
C SER A 177 3.56 24.05 2.23
N PHE A 178 4.54 23.29 1.75
CA PHE A 178 5.25 22.29 2.55
C PHE A 178 6.07 22.96 3.65
N MET A 179 6.82 24.02 3.32
CA MET A 179 7.66 24.75 4.28
C MET A 179 6.85 25.47 5.36
N GLN A 180 5.71 26.07 4.99
CA GLN A 180 4.78 26.70 5.94
C GLN A 180 4.24 25.67 6.95
N GLY A 181 4.08 24.41 6.55
CA GLY A 181 3.65 23.35 7.45
C GLY A 181 4.72 22.93 8.48
N ILE A 182 6.01 23.18 8.22
CA ILE A 182 7.13 22.70 9.05
C ILE A 182 7.55 23.70 10.12
N SER A 183 7.58 25.01 9.82
CA SER A 183 8.08 26.02 10.77
C SER A 183 7.20 27.26 10.82
N HIS A 184 6.93 27.71 12.04
CA HIS A 184 6.30 28.99 12.36
C HIS A 184 7.30 30.05 12.88
N GLU A 185 8.61 29.76 12.84
CA GLU A 185 9.65 30.56 13.50
C GLU A 185 10.62 31.33 12.58
N ILE A 186 11.47 32.14 13.20
CA ILE A 186 12.21 33.31 12.70
C ILE A 186 13.21 33.00 11.57
N TYR A 187 13.67 31.75 11.44
CA TYR A 187 14.54 31.32 10.35
C TYR A 187 13.76 30.48 9.36
N LEU A 188 13.76 30.93 8.10
CA LEU A 188 13.04 30.27 7.02
C LEU A 188 13.77 28.97 6.67
N PRO A 189 13.16 27.81 6.90
CA PRO A 189 13.73 26.56 6.42
C PRO A 189 13.80 26.62 4.88
N SER A 190 14.71 25.85 4.29
CA SER A 190 14.90 25.85 2.83
C SER A 190 14.64 24.46 2.25
N LEU A 191 13.89 24.39 1.16
CA LEU A 191 13.72 23.18 0.38
C LEU A 191 14.37 23.34 -0.99
N THR A 192 15.11 22.33 -1.42
CA THR A 192 15.68 22.33 -2.78
C THR A 192 15.51 20.98 -3.46
N LYS A 193 14.98 20.99 -4.70
CA LYS A 193 14.92 19.79 -5.54
C LYS A 193 16.34 19.32 -5.86
N LEU A 194 16.59 18.03 -5.65
CA LEU A 194 17.84 17.39 -6.00
C LEU A 194 17.78 16.92 -7.44
N GLU A 195 18.72 17.40 -8.26
CA GLU A 195 18.86 16.92 -9.64
C GLU A 195 20.08 16.02 -9.77
N ARG A 196 19.89 14.94 -10.54
CA ARG A 196 20.99 14.06 -10.91
C ARG A 196 21.62 14.58 -12.22
N PRO A 197 22.90 14.97 -12.23
CA PRO A 197 23.53 15.54 -13.43
C PRO A 197 23.61 14.55 -14.59
N ASN A 198 23.84 13.27 -14.28
CA ASN A 198 23.76 12.14 -15.20
C ASN A 198 23.69 10.81 -14.43
N GLU A 199 23.38 9.72 -15.14
CA GLU A 199 23.17 8.40 -14.51
C GLU A 199 24.41 7.76 -13.86
N PHE A 200 25.61 8.26 -14.16
CA PHE A 200 26.88 7.70 -13.69
C PHE A 200 27.52 8.49 -12.54
N THR A 201 26.98 9.66 -12.18
CA THR A 201 27.51 10.47 -11.08
C THR A 201 26.93 10.06 -9.75
N GLU A 202 27.80 9.82 -8.77
CA GLU A 202 27.47 9.61 -7.35
C GLU A 202 27.06 10.92 -6.63
N SER A 203 26.93 12.02 -7.36
CA SER A 203 26.61 13.35 -6.81
C SER A 203 25.26 13.84 -7.32
N TRP A 204 24.43 14.32 -6.40
CA TRP A 204 23.23 15.08 -6.69
C TRP A 204 23.55 16.56 -6.50
N ILE A 205 23.06 17.38 -7.41
CA ILE A 205 23.23 18.83 -7.34
C ILE A 205 21.92 19.41 -6.80
N SER A 206 22.05 20.19 -5.73
CA SER A 206 20.99 21.08 -5.28
C SER A 206 20.75 22.10 -6.39
N LYS A 207 19.64 21.96 -7.11
CA LYS A 207 19.24 23.02 -8.04
C LYS A 207 18.61 24.11 -7.22
N THR A 208 19.40 25.09 -6.82
CA THR A 208 18.87 26.31 -6.21
C THR A 208 17.99 27.02 -7.25
N LEU A 209 16.72 26.64 -7.30
CA LEU A 209 15.63 27.47 -7.80
C LEU A 209 15.68 28.68 -6.87
N GLY A 210 16.07 29.86 -7.38
CA GLY A 210 16.51 30.99 -6.55
C GLY A 210 15.63 31.28 -5.34
N TYR A 211 16.18 31.95 -4.32
CA TYR A 211 15.43 32.32 -3.10
C TYR A 211 14.02 32.83 -3.42
N GLY A 212 12.99 32.18 -2.86
CA GLY A 212 11.59 32.55 -3.02
C GLY A 212 10.89 32.00 -4.28
N VAL A 213 11.50 31.06 -5.00
CA VAL A 213 10.81 30.34 -6.08
C VAL A 213 9.98 29.21 -5.49
N ASP A 214 8.67 29.31 -5.62
CA ASP A 214 7.74 28.21 -5.34
C ASP A 214 7.69 27.24 -6.53
N TYR A 215 7.60 25.95 -6.24
CA TYR A 215 7.56 24.88 -7.23
C TYR A 215 6.81 23.68 -6.67
N ASP A 216 6.21 22.88 -7.54
CA ASP A 216 5.49 21.68 -7.12
C ASP A 216 6.47 20.60 -6.63
N ILE A 217 6.14 20.00 -5.49
CA ILE A 217 6.77 18.79 -4.99
C ILE A 217 6.10 17.61 -5.71
N GLU A 218 6.91 16.81 -6.38
CA GLU A 218 6.47 15.73 -7.25
C GLU A 218 6.78 14.39 -6.60
N GLU A 219 5.93 13.40 -6.87
CA GLU A 219 6.18 12.01 -6.48
C GLU A 219 7.42 11.45 -7.17
N GLY A 220 8.17 10.59 -6.46
CA GLY A 220 9.39 9.95 -6.99
C GLY A 220 10.61 10.88 -7.07
N GLU A 221 10.47 12.16 -6.76
CA GLU A 221 11.57 13.13 -6.71
C GLU A 221 12.16 13.27 -5.30
N GLY A 222 13.45 13.62 -5.24
CA GLY A 222 14.18 13.83 -4.00
C GLY A 222 14.41 15.30 -3.69
N TYR A 223 14.30 15.67 -2.42
CA TYR A 223 14.47 17.04 -1.96
C TYR A 223 15.43 17.11 -0.77
N LEU A 224 16.19 18.20 -0.71
CA LEU A 224 17.05 18.56 0.41
C LEU A 224 16.36 19.64 1.24
N LEU A 225 16.03 19.31 2.48
CA LEU A 225 15.38 20.19 3.44
C LEU A 225 16.39 20.64 4.51
N SER A 226 16.55 21.94 4.71
CA SER A 226 17.39 22.51 5.78
C SER A 226 16.53 23.07 6.91
N LEU A 227 16.82 22.64 8.13
CA LEU A 227 16.14 23.04 9.36
C LEU A 227 17.14 23.57 10.39
N ASP A 228 16.71 24.52 11.22
CA ASP A 228 17.49 25.05 12.33
C ASP A 228 17.20 24.34 13.68
N HIS A 229 16.17 23.50 13.72
CA HIS A 229 15.79 22.68 14.86
C HIS A 229 15.29 21.30 14.40
N THR A 230 15.29 20.33 15.32
CA THR A 230 14.63 19.04 15.11
C THR A 230 13.12 19.22 15.27
N THR A 231 12.35 18.74 14.31
CA THR A 231 10.89 18.85 14.29
C THR A 231 10.30 17.63 13.61
N ASN A 232 8.99 17.47 13.77
CA ASN A 232 8.29 16.32 13.23
C ASN A 232 7.16 16.82 12.33
N TYR A 233 7.01 16.21 11.17
CA TYR A 233 6.06 16.65 10.15
C TYR A 233 5.20 15.49 9.67
N THR A 234 3.89 15.72 9.54
CA THR A 234 2.95 14.70 9.07
C THR A 234 2.49 15.06 7.66
N ILE A 235 2.74 14.16 6.72
CA ILE A 235 2.17 14.20 5.38
C ILE A 235 0.86 13.41 5.41
N VAL A 236 -0.19 13.95 4.80
CA VAL A 236 -1.45 13.25 4.58
C VAL A 236 -1.81 13.28 3.10
N GLY A 237 -2.42 12.22 2.59
CA GLY A 237 -2.81 12.17 1.19
C GLY A 237 -3.33 10.81 0.78
N ASP A 238 -3.45 10.63 -0.54
CA ASP A 238 -3.81 9.36 -1.13
C ASP A 238 -2.66 8.37 -0.98
N VAL A 239 -3.01 7.12 -0.69
CA VAL A 239 -2.06 6.02 -0.74
C VAL A 239 -1.76 5.75 -2.21
N PHE A 240 -0.48 5.72 -2.53
CA PHE A 240 0.06 5.27 -3.80
C PHE A 240 -0.63 3.96 -4.27
N TYR A 241 -1.40 4.05 -5.36
CA TYR A 241 -2.34 2.99 -5.74
C TYR A 241 -1.67 1.88 -6.56
N GLY A 242 -1.84 0.63 -6.12
CA GLY A 242 -1.24 -0.55 -6.77
C GLY A 242 0.26 -0.68 -6.51
N PRO A 243 0.95 -1.65 -7.15
CA PRO A 243 2.41 -1.75 -7.06
C PRO A 243 3.02 -0.49 -7.68
N HIS A 244 3.28 0.54 -6.88
CA HIS A 244 3.96 1.73 -7.33
C HIS A 244 5.36 1.33 -7.70
N THR A 245 5.54 1.27 -9.02
CA THR A 245 6.78 0.85 -9.62
C THR A 245 7.61 2.10 -9.81
N LEU A 246 8.49 2.36 -8.83
CA LEU A 246 9.53 3.35 -8.98
C LEU A 246 10.53 2.82 -9.99
N GLN A 247 10.69 3.52 -11.11
CA GLN A 247 11.76 3.21 -12.04
C GLN A 247 13.07 3.74 -11.47
N LEU A 248 13.82 2.86 -10.83
CA LEU A 248 15.17 3.12 -10.40
C LEU A 248 16.07 3.15 -11.64
N ALA A 249 16.89 4.19 -11.73
CA ALA A 249 17.76 4.36 -12.86
C ALA A 249 18.96 3.41 -12.79
N LYS A 250 19.50 3.06 -13.96
CA LYS A 250 20.85 2.50 -14.05
C LYS A 250 21.85 3.45 -13.38
N GLY A 251 22.88 2.88 -12.75
CA GLY A 251 23.91 3.60 -12.02
C GLY A 251 23.46 3.90 -10.60
N TYR A 252 23.58 5.15 -10.16
CA TYR A 252 23.33 5.52 -8.77
C TYR A 252 21.95 6.15 -8.56
N ASN A 253 21.28 5.72 -7.49
CA ASN A 253 20.00 6.22 -7.00
C ASN A 253 20.17 6.66 -5.54
N LEU A 254 19.58 7.81 -5.21
CA LEU A 254 19.50 8.27 -3.83
C LEU A 254 18.21 7.73 -3.21
N VAL A 255 18.34 7.04 -2.09
CA VAL A 255 17.24 6.39 -1.39
C VAL A 255 17.21 6.89 0.04
N SER A 256 16.03 7.29 0.52
CA SER A 256 15.73 7.48 1.94
C SER A 256 14.71 6.44 2.35
N ILE A 257 14.76 5.98 3.60
CA ILE A 257 13.77 5.04 4.14
C ILE A 257 12.74 5.81 4.95
N ASP A 258 11.47 5.61 4.62
CA ASP A 258 10.33 6.00 5.42
C ASP A 258 9.92 4.83 6.35
N GLY A 259 9.77 5.12 7.64
CA GLY A 259 9.14 4.18 8.57
C GLY A 259 10.04 3.28 9.42
N HIS A 260 9.40 2.69 10.43
CA HIS A 260 10.03 2.05 11.60
C HIS A 260 10.24 0.55 11.47
N LYS A 261 10.00 -0.06 10.30
CA LYS A 261 10.45 -1.44 10.10
C LYS A 261 11.97 -1.43 10.06
N ALA A 262 12.58 -2.22 10.94
CA ALA A 262 14.02 -2.45 10.91
C ALA A 262 14.37 -3.19 9.60
N PHE A 263 14.62 -2.42 8.55
CA PHE A 263 15.21 -2.93 7.33
C PHE A 263 16.72 -3.03 7.55
N THR A 264 17.29 -4.11 7.05
CA THR A 264 18.73 -4.19 6.88
C THR A 264 19.05 -3.93 5.41
N ALA A 265 20.26 -3.50 5.12
CA ALA A 265 20.69 -3.30 3.74
C ALA A 265 20.49 -4.58 2.91
N GLU A 266 20.73 -5.76 3.49
CA GLU A 266 20.50 -7.04 2.84
C GLU A 266 19.01 -7.27 2.54
N SER A 267 18.11 -7.07 3.52
CA SER A 267 16.68 -7.31 3.29
C SER A 267 16.08 -6.35 2.25
N PHE A 268 16.55 -5.11 2.20
CA PHE A 268 16.20 -4.16 1.15
C PHE A 268 16.67 -4.62 -0.23
N LEU A 269 17.92 -5.08 -0.34
CA LEU A 269 18.51 -5.53 -1.60
C LEU A 269 17.94 -6.87 -2.10
N GLN A 270 17.43 -7.74 -1.22
CA GLN A 270 16.77 -8.99 -1.61
C GLN A 270 15.51 -8.75 -2.46
N ASN A 271 14.84 -7.60 -2.27
CA ASN A 271 13.70 -7.20 -3.07
C ASN A 271 14.09 -6.61 -4.45
N ILE A 272 15.40 -6.48 -4.72
CA ILE A 272 15.96 -6.01 -5.98
C ILE A 272 16.62 -7.18 -6.69
N SER A 273 15.84 -7.88 -7.53
CA SER A 273 16.36 -9.02 -8.29
C SER A 273 17.25 -8.55 -9.45
N SER A 274 18.56 -8.83 -9.39
CA SER A 274 19.48 -8.63 -10.51
C SER A 274 20.12 -9.96 -10.92
N THR A 275 20.25 -10.15 -12.24
CA THR A 275 20.79 -11.38 -12.83
C THR A 275 22.26 -11.27 -13.25
N ILE A 276 22.86 -10.07 -13.20
CA ILE A 276 24.19 -9.82 -13.79
C ILE A 276 25.17 -9.29 -12.74
N TYR A 277 24.83 -8.22 -12.00
CA TYR A 277 25.62 -7.74 -10.86
C TYR A 277 24.73 -7.53 -9.63
N LEU A 278 25.25 -7.89 -8.45
CA LEU A 278 24.54 -7.69 -7.20
C LEU A 278 24.36 -6.18 -6.95
N PRO A 279 23.13 -5.70 -6.69
CA PRO A 279 22.93 -4.31 -6.30
C PRO A 279 23.67 -4.05 -4.99
N SER A 280 24.15 -2.82 -4.80
CA SER A 280 24.84 -2.43 -3.58
C SER A 280 24.18 -1.21 -2.96
N LEU A 281 24.02 -1.22 -1.65
CA LEU A 281 23.57 -0.08 -0.89
C LEU A 281 24.75 0.46 -0.07
N THR A 282 24.97 1.76 -0.10
CA THR A 282 26.03 2.43 0.67
C THR A 282 25.40 3.52 1.53
N LYS A 283 25.65 3.49 2.84
CA LYS A 283 25.23 4.56 3.73
C LYS A 283 25.93 5.87 3.39
N LEU A 284 25.16 6.94 3.30
CA LEU A 284 25.70 8.27 3.17
C LEU A 284 25.88 8.86 4.57
N GLU A 285 27.04 9.46 4.83
CA GLU A 285 27.31 10.18 6.07
C GLU A 285 27.58 11.65 5.79
N ARG A 286 27.13 12.50 6.72
CA ARG A 286 27.50 13.90 6.72
C ARG A 286 28.72 14.12 7.61
N PRO A 287 29.70 14.92 7.17
CA PRO A 287 30.79 15.37 8.03
C PRO A 287 30.29 16.09 9.29
N ASN A 288 29.20 16.87 9.17
CA ASN A 288 28.48 17.50 10.28
C ASN A 288 27.07 17.97 9.85
N GLU A 289 26.28 18.47 10.79
CA GLU A 289 24.90 18.95 10.55
C GLU A 289 24.80 20.16 9.60
N PHE A 290 25.90 20.91 9.41
CA PHE A 290 25.97 22.14 8.61
C PHE A 290 26.49 21.93 7.19
N THR A 291 26.90 20.72 6.83
CA THR A 291 27.40 20.42 5.48
C THR A 291 26.30 19.86 4.60
N GLU A 292 26.07 20.52 3.45
CA GLU A 292 25.20 20.05 2.35
C GLU A 292 25.77 18.84 1.60
N SER A 293 27.05 18.51 1.84
CA SER A 293 27.72 17.38 1.21
C SER A 293 27.55 16.10 2.03
N TRP A 294 27.19 15.04 1.32
CA TRP A 294 27.16 13.68 1.82
C TRP A 294 28.37 12.93 1.27
N ILE A 295 29.03 12.16 2.12
CA ILE A 295 30.17 11.33 1.75
C ILE A 295 29.70 9.87 1.83
N SER A 296 29.98 9.10 0.79
CA SER A 296 29.75 7.67 0.82
C SER A 296 30.64 7.04 1.90
N LYS A 297 30.03 6.43 2.91
CA LYS A 297 30.77 5.60 3.84
C LYS A 297 30.84 4.20 3.27
N THR A 298 32.02 3.83 2.78
CA THR A 298 32.28 2.44 2.39
C THR A 298 32.18 1.57 3.65
N LEU A 299 31.05 0.88 3.84
CA LEU A 299 30.85 -0.04 4.96
C LEU A 299 31.50 -1.42 4.72
N GLY A 300 32.20 -1.60 3.59
CA GLY A 300 32.73 -2.89 3.14
C GLY A 300 31.69 -3.63 2.29
N TYR A 301 32.12 -4.26 1.21
CA TYR A 301 31.23 -5.06 0.37
C TYR A 301 30.62 -6.22 1.17
N GLY A 302 29.30 -6.39 1.11
CA GLY A 302 28.59 -7.50 1.75
C GLY A 302 28.39 -7.36 3.26
N VAL A 303 28.57 -6.15 3.82
CA VAL A 303 28.24 -5.89 5.22
C VAL A 303 26.76 -5.52 5.30
N ASP A 304 26.01 -6.33 6.03
CA ASP A 304 24.63 -5.99 6.38
C ASP A 304 24.60 -4.98 7.53
N TYR A 305 23.72 -3.99 7.45
CA TYR A 305 23.59 -2.93 8.45
C TYR A 305 22.14 -2.42 8.51
N PRO A 306 21.68 -1.95 9.67
CA PRO A 306 20.34 -1.39 9.81
C PRO A 306 20.20 -0.09 9.01
N LEU A 307 19.05 0.05 8.35
CA LEU A 307 18.62 1.30 7.74
C LEU A 307 17.80 2.10 8.74
N PHE A 308 17.96 3.42 8.71
CA PHE A 308 17.36 4.37 9.63
C PHE A 308 16.62 5.46 8.87
N ILE A 309 15.50 5.91 9.45
CA ILE A 309 14.70 7.03 8.96
C ILE A 309 15.53 8.31 8.97
N GLY A 310 15.35 9.14 7.94
CA GLY A 310 16.04 10.43 7.82
C GLY A 310 17.51 10.31 7.39
N GLU A 311 18.04 9.10 7.21
CA GLU A 311 19.34 8.87 6.58
C GLU A 311 19.22 8.68 5.07
N GLY A 312 20.28 9.07 4.36
CA GLY A 312 20.43 8.83 2.93
C GLY A 312 21.26 7.59 2.64
N TYR A 313 20.87 6.88 1.58
CA TYR A 313 21.58 5.72 1.07
C TYR A 313 21.79 5.85 -0.43
N LEU A 314 22.93 5.38 -0.90
CA LEU A 314 23.30 5.31 -2.30
C LEU A 314 23.10 3.88 -2.79
N LEU A 315 22.10 3.68 -3.63
CA LEU A 315 21.84 2.40 -4.30
C LEU A 315 22.50 2.39 -5.68
N SER A 316 23.37 1.42 -5.93
CA SER A 316 24.00 1.18 -7.23
C SER A 316 23.32 0.02 -7.96
N LEU A 317 22.92 0.27 -9.21
CA LEU A 317 22.26 -0.68 -10.11
C LEU A 317 23.00 -0.72 -11.45
N ASP A 318 23.08 -1.90 -12.07
CA ASP A 318 23.71 -2.11 -13.38
C ASP A 318 22.75 -1.94 -14.56
N HIS A 319 21.44 -1.90 -14.30
CA HIS A 319 20.37 -1.65 -15.26
C HIS A 319 19.21 -0.88 -14.60
N TYR A 320 18.25 -0.41 -15.42
CA TYR A 320 17.01 0.17 -14.89
C TYR A 320 16.21 -0.91 -14.17
N TYR A 321 15.71 -0.61 -12.99
CA TYR A 321 14.94 -1.54 -12.17
C TYR A 321 13.58 -0.95 -11.82
N ASN A 322 12.55 -1.75 -11.97
CA ASN A 322 11.19 -1.40 -11.60
C ASN A 322 10.97 -1.87 -10.16
N TYR A 323 11.20 -0.98 -9.20
CA TYR A 323 11.03 -1.29 -7.78
C TYR A 323 9.58 -1.09 -7.37
N THR A 324 8.93 -2.17 -6.94
CA THR A 324 7.58 -2.09 -6.39
C THR A 324 7.66 -1.76 -4.90
N LEU A 325 7.09 -0.62 -4.51
CA LEU A 325 6.81 -0.32 -3.11
C LEU A 325 5.74 -1.32 -2.60
N GLU A 326 6.06 -2.07 -1.54
CA GLU A 326 5.16 -3.06 -0.88
C GLU A 326 4.53 -2.54 0.42
#